data_AF-A0A3D5A049-F1
#
_entry.id   AF-A0A3D5A049-F1
#
_cell.length_a   1.000
_cell.length_b   1.000
_cell.length_c   1.000
_cell.angle_alpha   90.00
_cell.angle_beta   90.00
_cell.angle_gamma   90.00
#
_symmetry.space_group_name_H-M   'P 1'
#
loop_
_entity.id
_entity.type
_entity.pdbx_description
1 polymer ?
#
loop_
_entity_poly.entity_id
_entity_poly.type
_entity_poly.pdbx_seq_one_letter_code
_entity_poly.pdbx_strand_id
1 'polypeptide(L)'
;MTQLHRDLRGPAIDGFVAWDRRRAQAHRPGRVFTGLYVAGCAAALALGYLTIRTHQNGLPLLAATGVVLLSATAVAMLWLCTPGGERLVNAVADRTSRRTEPTSVVDFPGASWVPDGVPSWVWLSLVFCILVQTGLSVLGVVPAVLMQPLSIIWAVPLLYHASGRFFRRFHPLKMLWPGLYGVHAVLVLLGLPLSLGSPLQGLDILMPGAVYGLIACAAAQAHRHLALQHTRAIARSPQTHRCVRGQKHVRS
;
A
#
# COMPACT_ATOMS: atom_id res chain seq x y z
N MET A 1 -22.84 45.69 16.99
CA MET A 1 -22.46 44.51 17.81
C MET A 1 -22.66 43.16 17.10
N THR A 2 -22.73 43.12 15.76
CA THR A 2 -23.03 41.91 14.96
C THR A 2 -21.87 41.46 14.05
N GLN A 3 -20.79 42.24 13.96
CA GLN A 3 -19.63 41.93 13.10
C GLN A 3 -18.51 41.17 13.85
N LEU A 4 -18.37 41.38 15.16
CA LEU A 4 -17.31 40.76 15.97
C LEU A 4 -17.54 39.27 16.26
N HIS A 5 -18.77 38.78 16.07
CA HIS A 5 -19.09 37.36 16.23
C HIS A 5 -18.77 36.51 14.98
N ARG A 6 -18.46 37.16 13.85
CA ARG A 6 -18.12 36.49 12.59
C ARG A 6 -16.63 36.12 12.50
N ASP A 7 -15.75 36.95 13.06
CA ASP A 7 -14.28 36.74 12.99
C ASP A 7 -13.72 35.69 13.96
N LEU A 8 -14.46 35.34 15.01
CA LEU A 8 -13.97 34.35 15.99
C LEU A 8 -14.25 32.89 15.62
N ARG A 9 -14.94 32.63 14.49
CA ARG A 9 -15.03 31.29 13.89
C ARG A 9 -13.86 30.99 12.94
N GLY A 10 -13.04 31.99 12.59
CA GLY A 10 -12.17 31.98 11.40
C GLY A 10 -10.70 31.54 11.49
N PRO A 11 -9.98 31.44 12.63
CA PRO A 11 -8.56 31.05 12.57
C PRO A 11 -8.26 29.60 12.95
N ALA A 12 -8.93 29.05 13.97
CA ALA A 12 -8.64 27.71 14.48
C ALA A 12 -9.28 26.59 13.62
N ILE A 13 -10.51 26.83 13.15
CA ILE A 13 -11.21 25.90 12.24
C ILE A 13 -10.57 25.96 10.87
N ASP A 14 -10.25 27.15 10.37
CA ASP A 14 -9.60 27.30 9.06
C ASP A 14 -8.15 26.79 9.10
N GLY A 15 -7.45 26.93 10.22
CA GLY A 15 -6.14 26.31 10.46
C GLY A 15 -6.20 24.78 10.48
N PHE A 16 -7.22 24.18 11.13
CA PHE A 16 -7.43 22.73 11.13
C PHE A 16 -7.86 22.20 9.76
N VAL A 17 -8.75 22.92 9.06
CA VAL A 17 -9.16 22.57 7.68
C VAL A 17 -8.01 22.73 6.70
N ALA A 18 -7.17 23.76 6.85
CA ALA A 18 -5.95 23.92 6.06
C ALA A 18 -4.93 22.83 6.38
N TRP A 19 -4.77 22.42 7.64
CA TRP A 19 -3.89 21.32 8.03
C TRP A 19 -4.39 19.96 7.53
N ASP A 20 -5.68 19.67 7.64
CA ASP A 20 -6.32 18.45 7.12
C ASP A 20 -6.23 18.39 5.58
N ARG A 21 -6.43 19.54 4.90
CA ARG A 21 -6.19 19.66 3.43
C ARG A 21 -4.73 19.41 3.07
N ARG A 22 -3.77 20.04 3.77
CA ARG A 22 -2.33 19.81 3.54
C ARG A 22 -1.97 18.33 3.70
N ARG A 23 -2.51 17.67 4.73
CA ARG A 23 -2.27 16.24 4.98
C ARG A 23 -2.97 15.33 3.96
N ALA A 24 -4.14 15.72 3.46
CA ALA A 24 -4.85 14.99 2.40
C ALA A 24 -4.12 15.09 1.05
N GLN A 25 -3.60 16.27 0.70
CA GLN A 25 -2.83 16.50 -0.52
C GLN A 25 -1.50 15.75 -0.50
N ALA A 26 -0.78 15.75 0.63
CA ALA A 26 0.48 15.02 0.81
C ALA A 26 0.36 13.48 0.69
N HIS A 27 -0.84 12.90 0.68
CA HIS A 27 -1.05 11.45 0.57
C HIS A 27 -1.63 11.01 -0.80
N ARG A 28 -1.91 11.94 -1.72
CA ARG A 28 -2.52 11.64 -3.02
C ARG A 28 -1.64 10.77 -3.93
N PRO A 29 -0.38 11.15 -4.23
CA PRO A 29 0.46 10.30 -5.06
C PRO A 29 0.75 8.94 -4.41
N GLY A 30 0.80 8.90 -3.07
CA GLY A 30 0.89 7.63 -2.34
C GLY A 30 -0.28 6.67 -2.59
N ARG A 31 -1.51 7.18 -2.83
CA ARG A 31 -2.67 6.33 -3.19
C ARG A 31 -2.57 5.80 -4.61
N VAL A 32 -2.18 6.65 -5.56
CA VAL A 32 -1.99 6.26 -6.97
C VAL A 32 -0.87 5.24 -7.08
N PHE A 33 0.26 5.48 -6.42
CA PHE A 33 1.36 4.52 -6.31
C PHE A 33 0.88 3.20 -5.70
N THR A 34 0.21 3.23 -4.55
CA THR A 34 -0.32 2.00 -3.91
C THR A 34 -1.25 1.25 -4.86
N GLY A 35 -2.14 1.94 -5.58
CA GLY A 35 -3.04 1.33 -6.54
C GLY A 35 -2.32 0.68 -7.73
N LEU A 36 -1.41 1.41 -8.37
CA LEU A 36 -0.60 0.89 -9.48
C LEU A 36 0.28 -0.28 -9.03
N TYR A 37 0.86 -0.21 -7.84
CA TYR A 37 1.69 -1.25 -7.28
C TYR A 37 0.88 -2.52 -6.97
N VAL A 38 -0.28 -2.39 -6.32
CA VAL A 38 -1.18 -3.53 -6.06
C VAL A 38 -1.67 -4.16 -7.36
N ALA A 39 -2.02 -3.34 -8.36
CA ALA A 39 -2.40 -3.84 -9.68
C ALA A 39 -1.25 -4.58 -10.37
N GLY A 40 -0.02 -4.05 -10.28
CA GLY A 40 1.19 -4.70 -10.79
C GLY A 40 1.47 -6.05 -10.09
N CYS A 41 1.37 -6.10 -8.75
CA CYS A 41 1.46 -7.35 -8.00
C CYS A 41 0.43 -8.37 -8.47
N ALA A 42 -0.84 -7.95 -8.58
CA ALA A 42 -1.92 -8.82 -9.04
C ALA A 42 -1.67 -9.34 -10.46
N ALA A 43 -1.18 -8.49 -11.37
CA ALA A 43 -0.84 -8.88 -12.73
C ALA A 43 0.33 -9.87 -12.78
N ALA A 44 1.43 -9.59 -12.08
CA ALA A 44 2.58 -10.50 -11.98
C ALA A 44 2.14 -11.86 -11.43
N LEU A 45 1.34 -11.85 -10.37
CA LEU A 45 0.84 -13.07 -9.78
C LEU A 45 -0.08 -13.87 -10.72
N ALA A 46 -1.00 -13.21 -11.43
CA ALA A 46 -1.86 -13.85 -12.43
C ALA A 46 -1.05 -14.45 -13.59
N LEU A 47 -0.03 -13.73 -14.06
CA LEU A 47 0.92 -14.21 -15.06
C LEU A 47 1.70 -15.43 -14.56
N GLY A 48 2.13 -15.45 -13.29
CA GLY A 48 2.78 -16.60 -12.67
C GLY A 48 1.89 -17.84 -12.68
N TYR A 49 0.62 -17.70 -12.26
CA TYR A 49 -0.36 -18.78 -12.31
C TYR A 49 -0.57 -19.32 -13.74
N LEU A 50 -0.79 -18.41 -14.70
CA LEU A 50 -0.98 -18.78 -16.11
C LEU A 50 0.24 -19.49 -16.67
N THR A 51 1.45 -19.04 -16.31
CA THR A 51 2.72 -19.65 -16.73
C THR A 51 2.86 -21.09 -16.24
N ILE A 52 2.57 -21.33 -14.96
CA ILE A 52 2.62 -22.68 -14.38
C ILE A 52 1.59 -23.59 -15.07
N ARG A 53 0.37 -23.08 -15.26
CA ARG A 53 -0.72 -23.85 -15.88
C ARG A 53 -0.44 -24.20 -17.33
N THR A 54 0.08 -23.28 -18.13
CA THR A 54 0.45 -23.55 -19.53
C THR A 54 1.58 -24.56 -19.62
N HIS A 55 2.56 -24.50 -18.71
CA HIS A 55 3.61 -25.50 -18.62
C HIS A 55 3.06 -26.91 -18.32
N GLN A 56 2.20 -27.03 -17.31
CA GLN A 56 1.56 -28.29 -16.93
C GLN A 56 0.70 -28.90 -18.04
N ASN A 57 0.11 -28.08 -18.91
CA ASN A 57 -0.67 -28.53 -20.06
C ASN A 57 0.19 -28.89 -21.29
N GLY A 58 1.52 -28.94 -21.17
CA GLY A 58 2.42 -29.28 -22.29
C GLY A 58 2.55 -28.18 -23.34
N LEU A 59 2.32 -26.91 -22.96
CA LEU A 59 2.43 -25.75 -23.84
C LEU A 59 3.66 -24.88 -23.47
N PRO A 60 4.90 -25.36 -23.74
CA PRO A 60 6.13 -24.74 -23.24
C PRO A 60 6.39 -23.34 -23.83
N LEU A 61 5.95 -23.08 -25.07
CA LEU A 61 6.09 -21.76 -25.70
C LEU A 61 5.26 -20.70 -24.96
N LEU A 62 4.01 -21.02 -24.60
CA LEU A 62 3.15 -20.11 -23.83
C LEU A 62 3.69 -19.90 -22.40
N ALA A 63 4.26 -20.93 -21.79
CA ALA A 63 4.94 -20.80 -20.50
C ALA A 63 6.14 -19.85 -20.60
N ALA A 64 6.98 -19.99 -21.64
CA ALA A 64 8.11 -19.10 -21.88
C ALA A 64 7.66 -17.64 -22.07
N THR A 65 6.61 -17.40 -22.86
CA THR A 65 6.01 -16.05 -22.99
C THR A 65 5.53 -15.51 -21.65
N GLY A 66 4.91 -16.35 -20.82
CA GLY A 66 4.48 -15.99 -19.47
C GLY A 66 5.63 -15.56 -18.56
N VAL A 67 6.77 -16.27 -18.59
CA VAL A 67 8.00 -15.89 -17.85
C VAL A 67 8.54 -14.53 -18.32
N VAL A 68 8.54 -14.27 -19.62
CA VAL A 68 8.98 -12.98 -20.19
C VAL A 68 8.07 -11.84 -19.72
N LEU A 69 6.74 -12.03 -19.79
CA LEU A 69 5.76 -11.04 -19.32
C LEU A 69 5.86 -10.81 -17.80
N LEU A 70 6.09 -11.86 -17.02
CA LEU A 70 6.31 -11.77 -15.59
C LEU A 70 7.55 -10.94 -15.27
N SER A 71 8.65 -11.18 -16.00
CA SER A 71 9.90 -10.42 -15.87
C SER A 71 9.70 -8.96 -16.25
N ALA A 72 9.00 -8.68 -17.35
CA ALA A 72 8.67 -7.32 -17.77
C ALA A 72 7.79 -6.59 -16.73
N THR A 73 6.80 -7.28 -16.16
CA THR A 73 5.94 -6.73 -15.09
C THR A 73 6.76 -6.38 -13.86
N ALA A 74 7.68 -7.27 -13.47
CA ALA A 74 8.58 -7.03 -12.35
C ALA A 74 9.51 -5.83 -12.58
N VAL A 75 10.08 -5.70 -13.78
CA VAL A 75 10.89 -4.54 -14.18
C VAL A 75 10.06 -3.26 -14.14
N ALA A 76 8.83 -3.28 -14.64
CA ALA A 76 7.93 -2.12 -14.59
C ALA A 76 7.63 -1.71 -13.15
N MET A 77 7.39 -2.67 -12.25
CA MET A 77 7.18 -2.42 -10.82
C MET A 77 8.42 -1.84 -10.13
N LEU A 78 9.61 -2.32 -10.47
CA LEU A 78 10.88 -1.75 -9.98
C LEU A 78 11.08 -0.33 -10.48
N TRP A 79 10.78 -0.10 -11.76
CA TRP A 79 10.85 1.23 -12.36
C TRP A 79 9.89 2.22 -11.69
N LEU A 80 8.69 1.78 -11.28
CA LEU A 80 7.75 2.60 -10.49
C LEU A 80 8.34 3.07 -9.13
N CYS A 81 9.36 2.38 -8.62
CA CYS A 81 10.07 2.74 -7.39
C CYS A 81 11.27 3.68 -7.62
N THR A 82 11.50 4.14 -8.86
CA THR A 82 12.57 5.08 -9.22
C THR A 82 12.04 6.51 -9.37
N PRO A 83 12.91 7.54 -9.45
CA PRO A 83 12.49 8.91 -9.74
C PRO A 83 11.70 9.05 -11.05
N GLY A 84 11.92 8.17 -12.04
CA GLY A 84 11.14 8.13 -13.28
C GLY A 84 9.69 7.70 -13.04
N GLY A 85 9.52 6.64 -12.25
CA GLY A 85 8.21 6.19 -11.76
C GLY A 85 7.49 7.26 -10.95
N GLU A 86 8.26 8.03 -10.17
CA GLU A 86 7.73 9.16 -9.40
C GLU A 86 7.01 10.18 -10.29
N ARG A 87 7.65 10.59 -11.39
CA ARG A 87 7.06 11.53 -12.35
C ARG A 87 5.76 11.01 -12.96
N LEU A 88 5.70 9.72 -13.29
CA LEU A 88 4.49 9.11 -13.87
C LEU A 88 3.31 9.15 -12.90
N VAL A 89 3.51 8.67 -11.67
CA VAL A 89 2.44 8.65 -10.65
C VAL A 89 1.97 10.05 -10.33
N ASN A 90 2.87 11.04 -10.28
CA ASN A 90 2.50 12.46 -10.11
C ASN A 90 1.61 12.91 -11.26
N ALA A 91 2.02 12.66 -12.51
CA ALA A 91 1.21 13.00 -13.68
C ALA A 91 -0.18 12.32 -13.65
N VAL A 92 -0.26 11.07 -13.21
CA VAL A 92 -1.54 10.34 -13.06
C VAL A 92 -2.39 10.91 -11.91
N ALA A 93 -1.77 11.24 -10.79
CA ALA A 93 -2.43 11.86 -9.63
C ALA A 93 -2.99 13.26 -9.94
N ASP A 94 -2.26 14.03 -10.74
CA ASP A 94 -2.68 15.37 -11.19
C ASP A 94 -3.84 15.27 -12.19
N ARG A 95 -3.77 14.30 -13.13
CA ARG A 95 -4.82 14.06 -14.11
C ARG A 95 -6.13 13.58 -13.48
N THR A 96 -6.05 12.72 -12.45
CA THR A 96 -7.23 12.29 -11.69
C THR A 96 -7.77 13.41 -10.79
N SER A 97 -6.91 14.31 -10.30
CA SER A 97 -7.33 15.47 -9.51
C SER A 97 -8.13 16.50 -10.32
N ARG A 98 -7.81 16.75 -11.61
CA ARG A 98 -8.58 17.72 -12.44
C ARG A 98 -10.08 17.38 -12.60
N ARG A 99 -10.48 16.14 -12.30
CA ARG A 99 -11.89 15.69 -12.37
C ARG A 99 -12.67 15.85 -11.07
N THR A 100 -12.01 16.18 -9.95
CA THR A 100 -12.66 16.45 -8.66
C THR A 100 -12.44 17.92 -8.33
N GLU A 101 -13.51 18.67 -8.06
CA GLU A 101 -13.60 20.15 -7.91
C GLU A 101 -12.32 20.93 -7.57
N PRO A 102 -12.17 22.16 -8.13
CA PRO A 102 -10.99 23.01 -7.95
C PRO A 102 -10.86 23.46 -6.50
N THR A 103 -10.18 22.66 -5.69
CA THR A 103 -9.68 23.09 -4.38
C THR A 103 -8.34 23.76 -4.63
N SER A 104 -8.36 25.10 -4.61
CA SER A 104 -7.23 26.04 -4.67
C SER A 104 -5.88 25.34 -4.48
N VAL A 105 -5.19 25.16 -5.60
CA VAL A 105 -3.89 24.50 -5.71
C VAL A 105 -2.85 25.42 -5.09
N VAL A 106 -2.48 25.14 -3.85
CA VAL A 106 -1.13 25.48 -3.40
C VAL A 106 -0.30 24.29 -3.84
N ASP A 107 0.47 24.48 -4.92
CA ASP A 107 1.49 23.53 -5.34
C ASP A 107 2.45 23.35 -4.17
N PHE A 108 2.53 22.14 -3.63
CA PHE A 108 3.52 21.78 -2.64
C PHE A 108 4.66 21.05 -3.36
N PRO A 109 5.74 21.76 -3.72
CA PRO A 109 6.93 21.11 -4.26
C PRO A 109 7.58 20.23 -3.19
N GLY A 110 7.92 18.98 -3.53
CA GLY A 110 8.94 18.21 -2.81
C GLY A 110 8.49 17.10 -1.86
N ALA A 111 7.21 16.69 -1.85
CA ALA A 111 6.82 15.49 -1.10
C ALA A 111 7.09 14.20 -1.91
N SER A 112 8.35 13.79 -2.01
CA SER A 112 8.69 12.49 -2.61
C SER A 112 8.09 11.36 -1.76
N TRP A 113 7.27 10.51 -2.37
CA TRP A 113 6.79 9.29 -1.68
C TRP A 113 7.78 8.15 -1.78
N VAL A 114 8.74 8.23 -2.70
CA VAL A 114 9.92 7.36 -2.71
C VAL A 114 10.73 7.80 -1.48
N PRO A 115 10.79 7.00 -0.40
CA PRO A 115 11.57 7.38 0.76
C PRO A 115 13.04 7.38 0.33
N ASP A 116 13.79 8.43 0.67
CA ASP A 116 15.23 8.59 0.36
C ASP A 116 16.14 7.49 0.95
N GLY A 117 15.60 6.38 1.43
CA GLY A 117 16.33 5.30 2.09
C GLY A 117 15.61 3.95 2.09
N VAL A 118 14.65 3.69 1.19
CA VAL A 118 14.29 2.31 0.84
C VAL A 118 15.15 1.92 -0.35
N PRO A 119 16.19 1.12 -0.14
CA PRO A 119 17.10 0.77 -1.22
C PRO A 119 16.35 -0.01 -2.29
N SER A 120 16.62 0.29 -3.57
CA SER A 120 16.10 -0.47 -4.71
C SER A 120 16.35 -1.98 -4.60
N TRP A 121 17.38 -2.39 -3.83
CA TRP A 121 17.67 -3.78 -3.56
C TRP A 121 16.53 -4.51 -2.84
N VAL A 122 15.76 -3.86 -1.94
CA VAL A 122 14.65 -4.53 -1.22
C VAL A 122 13.61 -5.04 -2.20
N TRP A 123 13.31 -4.23 -3.21
CA TRP A 123 12.35 -4.58 -4.26
C TRP A 123 12.94 -5.58 -5.24
N LEU A 124 14.21 -5.44 -5.60
CA LEU A 124 14.92 -6.41 -6.44
C LEU A 124 14.94 -7.79 -5.77
N SER A 125 15.19 -7.85 -4.46
CA SER A 125 15.15 -9.10 -3.67
C SER A 125 13.76 -9.72 -3.70
N LEU A 126 12.70 -8.92 -3.53
CA LEU A 126 11.32 -9.44 -3.60
C LEU A 126 10.99 -10.03 -4.98
N VAL A 127 11.33 -9.31 -6.06
CA VAL A 127 11.16 -9.76 -7.45
C VAL A 127 11.97 -11.04 -7.70
N PHE A 128 13.24 -11.04 -7.30
CA PHE A 128 14.13 -12.18 -7.46
C PHE A 128 13.56 -13.41 -6.76
N CYS A 129 13.09 -13.27 -5.52
CA CYS A 129 12.48 -14.36 -4.79
C CYS A 129 11.21 -14.90 -5.47
N ILE A 130 10.34 -14.03 -5.99
CA ILE A 130 9.14 -14.45 -6.75
C ILE A 130 9.54 -15.24 -8.00
N LEU A 131 10.54 -14.75 -8.76
CA LEU A 131 11.01 -15.40 -9.98
C LEU A 131 11.68 -16.75 -9.70
N VAL A 132 12.61 -16.80 -8.73
CA VAL A 132 13.28 -18.04 -8.31
C VAL A 132 12.27 -19.06 -7.84
N GLN A 133 11.33 -18.64 -6.99
CA GLN A 133 10.31 -19.52 -6.46
C GLN A 133 9.43 -20.06 -7.60
N THR A 134 8.94 -19.21 -8.50
CA THR A 134 8.16 -19.62 -9.68
C THR A 134 8.95 -20.60 -10.55
N GLY A 135 10.24 -20.32 -10.80
CA GLY A 135 11.12 -21.18 -11.57
C GLY A 135 11.30 -22.57 -10.92
N LEU A 136 11.55 -22.62 -9.61
CA LEU A 136 11.65 -23.88 -8.87
C LEU A 136 10.34 -24.68 -8.90
N SER A 137 9.18 -24.01 -8.94
CA SER A 137 7.89 -24.68 -9.13
C SER A 137 7.77 -25.30 -10.52
N VAL A 138 8.11 -24.54 -11.56
CA VAL A 138 8.01 -24.97 -12.97
C VAL A 138 8.94 -26.15 -13.23
N LEU A 139 10.13 -26.14 -12.62
CA LEU A 139 11.09 -27.24 -12.71
C LEU A 139 10.70 -28.47 -11.85
N GLY A 140 9.63 -28.40 -11.05
CA GLY A 140 9.20 -29.49 -10.18
C GLY A 140 10.12 -29.75 -8.98
N VAL A 141 11.08 -28.85 -8.70
CA VAL A 141 12.05 -29.00 -7.61
C VAL A 141 11.39 -28.81 -6.24
N VAL A 142 10.44 -27.87 -6.16
CA VAL A 142 9.70 -27.56 -4.93
C VAL A 142 8.23 -27.89 -5.14
N PRO A 143 7.63 -28.79 -4.33
CA PRO A 143 6.20 -29.08 -4.43
C PRO A 143 5.38 -27.85 -4.09
N ALA A 144 4.24 -27.67 -4.77
CA ALA A 144 3.35 -26.51 -4.64
C ALA A 144 2.99 -26.20 -3.17
N VAL A 145 2.79 -27.24 -2.35
CA VAL A 145 2.42 -27.12 -0.93
C VAL A 145 3.49 -26.43 -0.08
N LEU A 146 4.77 -26.53 -0.45
CA LEU A 146 5.88 -25.91 0.30
C LEU A 146 6.19 -24.49 -0.15
N MET A 147 5.63 -24.05 -1.27
CA MET A 147 5.96 -22.74 -1.82
C MET A 147 5.54 -21.62 -0.88
N GLN A 148 4.36 -21.73 -0.28
CA GLN A 148 3.87 -20.67 0.59
C GLN A 148 4.65 -20.59 1.93
N PRO A 149 4.92 -21.69 2.66
CA PRO A 149 5.82 -21.65 3.81
C PRO A 149 7.22 -21.12 3.50
N LEU A 150 7.82 -21.55 2.40
CA LEU A 150 9.14 -21.05 1.98
C LEU A 150 9.10 -19.56 1.66
N SER A 151 7.99 -19.07 1.13
CA SER A 151 7.84 -17.64 0.84
C SER A 151 7.92 -16.76 2.06
N ILE A 152 7.47 -17.23 3.24
CA ILE A 152 7.56 -16.45 4.48
C ILE A 152 9.00 -16.05 4.80
N ILE A 153 9.94 -16.96 4.59
CA ILE A 153 11.35 -16.81 5.00
C ILE A 153 11.95 -15.55 4.39
N TRP A 154 11.58 -15.24 3.15
CA TRP A 154 12.05 -14.05 2.45
C TRP A 154 11.02 -12.92 2.41
N ALA A 155 9.73 -13.22 2.20
CA ALA A 155 8.68 -12.23 2.01
C ALA A 155 8.38 -11.46 3.30
N VAL A 156 8.30 -12.11 4.45
CA VAL A 156 7.94 -11.43 5.70
C VAL A 156 9.02 -10.45 6.14
N PRO A 157 10.32 -10.80 6.19
CA PRO A 157 11.37 -9.84 6.52
C PRO A 157 11.46 -8.68 5.52
N LEU A 158 11.34 -8.96 4.22
CA LEU A 158 11.35 -7.93 3.18
C LEU A 158 10.14 -7.00 3.29
N LEU A 159 8.93 -7.56 3.45
CA LEU A 159 7.71 -6.79 3.64
C LEU A 159 7.75 -6.01 4.94
N TYR A 160 8.28 -6.56 6.04
CA TYR A 160 8.42 -5.85 7.30
C TYR A 160 9.44 -4.71 7.20
N HIS A 161 10.57 -4.93 6.53
CA HIS A 161 11.59 -3.91 6.31
C HIS A 161 11.08 -2.79 5.38
N ALA A 162 10.49 -3.17 4.25
CA ALA A 162 9.83 -2.25 3.32
C ALA A 162 8.73 -1.48 4.07
N SER A 163 7.88 -2.18 4.82
CA SER A 163 6.84 -1.57 5.63
C SER A 163 7.42 -0.62 6.69
N GLY A 164 8.50 -0.97 7.38
CA GLY A 164 9.06 -0.15 8.45
C GLY A 164 9.65 1.16 7.95
N ARG A 165 10.35 1.10 6.81
CA ARG A 165 10.99 2.26 6.19
C ARG A 165 10.01 3.09 5.36
N PHE A 166 9.17 2.44 4.57
CA PHE A 166 8.17 3.09 3.72
C PHE A 166 6.99 3.60 4.56
N PHE A 167 6.50 2.80 5.52
CA PHE A 167 5.37 3.14 6.40
C PHE A 167 5.73 3.85 7.69
N ARG A 168 6.99 4.23 7.95
CA ARG A 168 7.27 5.31 8.92
C ARG A 168 6.50 6.60 8.58
N ARG A 169 6.17 6.80 7.30
CA ARG A 169 5.28 7.87 6.80
C ARG A 169 3.80 7.45 6.68
N PHE A 170 3.46 6.18 6.90
CA PHE A 170 2.09 5.64 6.77
C PHE A 170 1.60 5.01 8.09
N HIS A 171 0.36 4.53 8.11
CA HIS A 171 -0.29 4.05 9.31
C HIS A 171 0.32 2.74 9.84
N PRO A 172 0.56 2.58 11.16
CA PRO A 172 1.13 1.35 11.74
C PRO A 172 0.30 0.09 11.42
N LEU A 173 -1.01 0.22 11.23
CA LEU A 173 -1.89 -0.88 10.80
C LEU A 173 -1.51 -1.51 9.46
N LYS A 174 -0.67 -0.87 8.63
CA LYS A 174 -0.14 -1.52 7.43
C LYS A 174 0.80 -2.70 7.74
N MET A 175 1.37 -2.76 8.95
CA MET A 175 2.13 -3.92 9.46
C MET A 175 1.26 -5.16 9.65
N LEU A 176 -0.06 -5.00 9.66
CA LEU A 176 -0.98 -6.13 9.70
C LEU A 176 -0.80 -7.03 8.47
N TRP A 177 -0.33 -6.49 7.34
CA TRP A 177 -0.13 -7.28 6.12
C TRP A 177 0.95 -8.36 6.29
N PRO A 178 2.24 -8.03 6.57
CA PRO A 178 3.24 -9.06 6.81
C PRO A 178 2.91 -9.94 8.01
N GLY A 179 2.25 -9.40 9.05
CA GLY A 179 1.81 -10.16 10.21
C GLY A 179 0.79 -11.26 9.86
N LEU A 180 -0.29 -10.91 9.16
CA LEU A 180 -1.31 -11.86 8.71
C LEU A 180 -0.73 -12.90 7.74
N TYR A 181 0.15 -12.48 6.83
CA TYR A 181 0.83 -13.39 5.91
C TYR A 181 1.71 -14.39 6.68
N GLY A 182 2.43 -13.92 7.70
CA GLY A 182 3.22 -14.75 8.60
C GLY A 182 2.38 -15.80 9.33
N VAL A 183 1.27 -15.37 9.95
CA VAL A 183 0.34 -16.27 10.65
C VAL A 183 -0.22 -17.31 9.70
N HIS A 184 -0.63 -16.91 8.50
CA HIS A 184 -1.22 -17.85 7.54
C HIS A 184 -0.29 -19.00 7.21
N ALA A 185 0.97 -18.77 6.83
CA ALA A 185 1.80 -19.92 6.46
C ALA A 185 2.33 -20.71 7.66
N VAL A 186 2.31 -20.16 8.90
CA VAL A 186 2.41 -21.01 10.11
C VAL A 186 1.23 -21.96 10.22
N LEU A 187 0.00 -21.49 9.98
CA LEU A 187 -1.18 -22.36 9.99
C LEU A 187 -1.12 -23.44 8.89
N VAL A 188 -0.60 -23.11 7.70
CA VAL A 188 -0.34 -24.10 6.64
C VAL A 188 0.68 -25.14 7.10
N LEU A 189 1.78 -24.73 7.75
CA LEU A 189 2.77 -25.67 8.31
C LEU A 189 2.21 -26.58 9.40
N LEU A 190 1.21 -26.12 10.14
CA LEU A 190 0.48 -26.92 11.13
C LEU A 190 -0.55 -27.87 10.49
N GLY A 191 -0.64 -27.92 9.16
CA GLY A 191 -1.53 -28.81 8.42
C GLY A 191 -2.98 -28.35 8.38
N LEU A 192 -3.27 -27.08 8.69
CA LEU A 192 -4.62 -26.55 8.48
C LEU A 192 -4.92 -26.48 6.97
N PRO A 193 -6.14 -26.86 6.54
CA PRO A 193 -6.54 -26.88 5.14
C PRO A 193 -6.86 -25.46 4.63
N LEU A 194 -5.86 -24.58 4.67
CA LEU A 194 -5.93 -23.20 4.17
C LEU A 194 -5.46 -23.10 2.71
N SER A 195 -4.79 -24.13 2.22
CA SER A 195 -4.44 -24.30 0.81
C SER A 195 -5.68 -24.59 -0.03
N LEU A 196 -5.78 -23.93 -1.17
CA LEU A 196 -6.79 -24.18 -2.18
C LEU A 196 -6.47 -25.51 -2.87
N GLY A 197 -7.50 -26.33 -3.03
CA GLY A 197 -7.38 -27.57 -3.78
C GLY A 197 -7.05 -27.34 -5.25
N SER A 198 -6.58 -28.38 -5.94
CA SER A 198 -6.49 -28.37 -7.40
C SER A 198 -7.85 -28.03 -8.01
N PRO A 199 -7.94 -27.16 -9.04
CA PRO A 199 -6.84 -26.56 -9.84
C PRO A 199 -6.39 -25.15 -9.38
N LEU A 200 -6.82 -24.72 -8.19
CA LEU A 200 -6.61 -23.37 -7.67
C LEU A 200 -5.37 -23.26 -6.78
N GLN A 201 -4.63 -24.34 -6.58
CA GLN A 201 -3.45 -24.42 -5.71
C GLN A 201 -2.38 -23.36 -6.01
N GLY A 202 -2.25 -22.93 -7.27
CA GLY A 202 -1.35 -21.82 -7.63
C GLY A 202 -1.79 -20.44 -7.12
N LEU A 203 -3.03 -20.30 -6.65
CA LEU A 203 -3.56 -19.10 -6.01
C LEU A 203 -3.23 -19.03 -4.51
N ASP A 204 -2.63 -20.08 -3.92
CA ASP A 204 -2.36 -20.16 -2.47
C ASP A 204 -1.38 -19.11 -1.96
N ILE A 205 -0.49 -18.64 -2.82
CA ILE A 205 0.40 -17.52 -2.49
C ILE A 205 -0.34 -16.18 -2.73
N LEU A 206 -1.21 -16.20 -3.74
CA LEU A 206 -1.84 -15.05 -4.35
C LEU A 206 -2.93 -14.45 -3.47
N MET A 207 -3.85 -15.31 -3.05
CA MET A 207 -5.00 -14.95 -2.24
C MET A 207 -4.55 -14.39 -0.88
N PRO A 208 -3.71 -15.07 -0.10
CA PRO A 208 -3.21 -14.54 1.18
C PRO A 208 -2.44 -13.24 1.00
N GLY A 209 -1.53 -13.16 0.02
CA GLY A 209 -0.78 -11.94 -0.26
C GLY A 209 -1.69 -10.74 -0.56
N ALA A 210 -2.64 -10.89 -1.47
CA ALA A 210 -3.55 -9.82 -1.87
C ALA A 210 -4.59 -9.49 -0.79
N VAL A 211 -5.29 -10.50 -0.26
CA VAL A 211 -6.38 -10.33 0.72
C VAL A 211 -5.85 -9.69 2.00
N TYR A 212 -4.70 -10.12 2.51
CA TYR A 212 -4.12 -9.50 3.71
C TYR A 212 -3.64 -8.08 3.48
N GLY A 213 -3.13 -7.78 2.29
CA GLY A 213 -2.81 -6.41 1.88
C GLY A 213 -4.05 -5.51 1.86
N LEU A 214 -5.17 -6.03 1.33
CA LEU A 214 -6.45 -5.32 1.31
C LEU A 214 -7.00 -5.10 2.72
N ILE A 215 -6.96 -6.13 3.58
CA ILE A 215 -7.39 -6.02 4.99
C ILE A 215 -6.56 -4.97 5.72
N ALA A 216 -5.23 -4.98 5.57
CA ALA A 216 -4.35 -3.99 6.20
C ALA A 216 -4.63 -2.57 5.69
N CYS A 217 -4.90 -2.41 4.38
CA CYS A 217 -5.29 -1.13 3.78
C CYS A 217 -6.64 -0.65 4.32
N ALA A 218 -7.65 -1.53 4.38
CA ALA A 218 -8.98 -1.21 4.87
C ALA A 218 -8.93 -0.83 6.36
N ALA A 219 -8.18 -1.57 7.19
CA ALA A 219 -7.97 -1.27 8.60
C ALA A 219 -7.30 0.10 8.79
N ALA A 220 -6.25 0.39 8.02
CA ALA A 220 -5.58 1.69 8.04
C ALA A 220 -6.53 2.84 7.62
N GLN A 221 -7.39 2.60 6.63
CA GLN A 221 -8.38 3.58 6.18
C GLN A 221 -9.47 3.80 7.23
N ALA A 222 -10.05 2.73 7.78
CA ALA A 222 -11.07 2.79 8.82
C ALA A 222 -10.56 3.54 10.06
N HIS A 223 -9.36 3.20 10.54
CA HIS A 223 -8.75 3.90 11.67
C HIS A 223 -8.53 5.40 11.37
N ARG A 224 -8.09 5.75 10.16
CA ARG A 224 -7.96 7.15 9.75
C ARG A 224 -9.30 7.87 9.77
N HIS A 225 -10.39 7.24 9.30
CA HIS A 225 -11.73 7.83 9.36
C HIS A 225 -12.20 8.04 10.80
N LEU A 226 -12.00 7.05 11.68
CA LEU A 226 -12.36 7.16 13.10
C LEU A 226 -11.56 8.25 13.82
N ALA A 227 -10.25 8.33 13.58
CA ALA A 227 -9.41 9.39 14.15
C ALA A 227 -9.83 10.79 13.68
N LEU A 228 -10.25 10.92 12.41
CA LEU A 228 -10.80 12.17 11.89
C LEU A 228 -12.15 12.52 12.49
N GLN A 229 -13.03 11.53 12.71
CA GLN A 229 -14.30 11.75 13.40
C GLN A 229 -14.07 12.20 14.85
N HIS A 230 -13.16 11.55 15.57
CA HIS A 230 -12.85 11.88 16.96
C HIS A 230 -12.24 13.29 17.09
N THR A 231 -11.29 13.64 16.23
CA THR A 231 -10.70 15.00 16.22
C THR A 231 -11.73 16.08 15.86
N ARG A 232 -12.63 15.81 14.90
CA ARG A 232 -13.75 16.73 14.58
C ARG A 232 -14.74 16.86 15.73
N ALA A 233 -15.02 15.78 16.46
CA ALA A 233 -15.88 15.81 17.63
C ALA A 233 -15.27 16.66 18.76
N ILE A 234 -13.97 16.49 19.04
CA ILE A 234 -13.23 17.31 20.02
C ILE A 234 -13.19 18.78 19.59
N ALA A 235 -12.90 19.06 18.31
CA ALA A 235 -12.85 20.43 17.80
C ALA A 235 -14.21 21.16 17.88
N ARG A 236 -15.32 20.41 17.80
CA ARG A 236 -16.69 20.93 17.95
C ARG A 236 -17.17 21.00 19.40
N SER A 237 -16.42 20.46 20.36
CA SER A 237 -16.83 20.44 21.76
C SER A 237 -16.75 21.85 22.38
N PRO A 238 -17.70 22.24 23.25
CA PRO A 238 -17.75 23.58 23.86
C PRO A 238 -16.58 23.86 24.83
N GLN A 239 -15.88 22.84 25.32
CA GLN A 239 -14.72 22.99 26.20
C GLN A 239 -13.50 23.58 25.46
N THR A 240 -13.28 23.21 24.21
CA THR A 240 -12.21 23.76 23.36
C THR A 240 -12.42 25.26 23.11
N HIS A 241 -13.68 25.71 23.00
CA HIS A 241 -14.02 27.13 22.86
C HIS A 241 -13.78 27.95 24.14
N ARG A 242 -13.93 27.36 25.34
CA ARG A 242 -13.64 28.06 26.61
C ARG A 242 -12.14 28.22 26.86
N CYS A 243 -11.32 27.23 26.51
CA CYS A 243 -9.87 27.28 26.70
C CYS A 243 -9.20 28.37 25.83
N VAL A 244 -9.64 28.51 24.57
CA VAL A 244 -9.17 29.59 23.67
C VAL A 244 -9.64 30.99 24.14
N ARG A 245 -10.84 31.09 24.77
CA ARG A 245 -11.33 32.36 25.35
C ARG A 245 -10.56 32.76 26.61
N GLY A 246 -10.22 31.80 27.48
CA GLY A 246 -9.44 32.06 28.70
C GLY A 246 -8.05 32.60 28.43
N GLN A 247 -7.37 32.11 27.38
CA GLN A 247 -6.05 32.59 26.98
C GLN A 247 -6.03 34.05 26.47
N LYS A 248 -7.15 34.57 25.96
CA LYS A 248 -7.24 35.98 25.53
C LYS A 248 -7.31 36.96 26.69
N HIS A 249 -7.81 36.53 27.86
CA HIS A 249 -7.95 37.41 29.03
C HIS A 249 -6.68 37.56 29.87
N VAL A 250 -5.68 36.69 29.67
CA VAL A 250 -4.40 36.76 30.41
C VAL A 250 -3.36 37.62 29.67
N ARG A 251 -3.66 38.08 28.45
CA ARG A 251 -2.74 38.89 27.62
C ARG A 251 -3.17 40.35 27.42
N SER A 252 -4.19 40.82 28.15
CA SER A 252 -4.58 42.24 28.24
C SER A 252 -4.12 42.80 29.58
#